data_AF-A0A7V5PAC7-F1
#
_entry.id   AF-A0A7V5PAC7-F1
#
_cell.length_a   1.000
_cell.length_b   1.000
_cell.length_c   1.000
_cell.angle_alpha   90.00
_cell.angle_beta   90.00
_cell.angle_gamma   90.00
#
_symmetry.space_group_name_H-M   'P 1'
#
loop_
_entity.id
_entity.type
_entity.pdbx_description
1 polymer ?
#
loop_
_entity_poly.entity_id
_entity_poly.type
_entity_poly.pdbx_seq_one_letter_code
_entity_poly.pdbx_strand_id
1 'polypeptide(L)'
;MLIGVDASRAVMPRAAGVGRYSRELIVAMARASQHRFRLYVNGASAPAWARLANLEWCDLPFPRLWTHVRLSWEMLRQPPEALFVPAHVAPLA
;
A
#
# COMPACT_ATOMS: atom_id res chain seq x y z
N MET A 1 -7.66 10.70 -9.36
CA MET A 1 -7.99 10.30 -7.99
C MET A 1 -6.76 9.78 -7.26
N LEU A 2 -6.74 9.91 -5.93
CA LEU A 2 -5.77 9.33 -5.02
C LEU A 2 -6.32 8.01 -4.45
N ILE A 3 -5.65 6.89 -4.78
CA ILE A 3 -6.00 5.56 -4.31
C ILE A 3 -4.98 5.13 -3.24
N GLY A 4 -5.46 4.82 -2.05
CA GLY A 4 -4.67 4.19 -1.01
C GLY A 4 -4.47 2.72 -1.33
N VAL A 5 -3.27 2.18 -1.09
CA VAL A 5 -2.98 0.76 -1.28
C VAL A 5 -2.30 0.21 -0.03
N ASP A 6 -2.82 -0.88 0.53
CA ASP A 6 -2.06 -1.67 1.49
C ASP A 6 -0.95 -2.44 0.76
N ALA A 7 0.28 -1.93 0.86
CA ALA A 7 1.46 -2.50 0.22
C ALA A 7 2.25 -3.42 1.17
N SER A 8 1.75 -3.72 2.38
CA SER A 8 2.47 -4.51 3.38
C SER A 8 2.93 -5.88 2.90
N ARG A 9 2.12 -6.56 2.07
CA ARG A 9 2.49 -7.85 1.46
C ARG A 9 3.42 -7.71 0.27
N ALA A 10 3.35 -6.58 -0.46
CA ALA A 10 4.20 -6.32 -1.63
C ALA A 10 5.67 -6.06 -1.25
N VAL A 11 5.95 -5.74 0.03
CA VAL A 11 7.28 -5.38 0.53
C VAL A 11 7.93 -6.43 1.41
N MET A 12 7.29 -7.58 1.62
CA MET A 12 7.86 -8.65 2.45
C MET A 12 9.13 -9.24 1.81
N PRO A 13 10.20 -9.47 2.59
CA PRO A 13 11.38 -10.19 2.13
C PRO A 13 11.00 -11.57 1.61
N ARG A 14 11.47 -11.95 0.42
CA ARG A 14 11.09 -13.20 -0.29
C ARG A 14 9.59 -13.30 -0.57
N ALA A 15 9.00 -12.25 -1.15
CA ALA A 15 7.64 -12.26 -1.65
C ALA A 15 7.41 -13.42 -2.65
N ALA A 16 6.81 -14.50 -2.18
CA ALA A 16 6.27 -15.60 -2.98
C ALA A 16 4.73 -15.60 -2.89
N GLY A 17 4.06 -16.11 -3.93
CA GLY A 17 2.59 -16.12 -3.99
C GLY A 17 2.00 -14.70 -3.90
N VAL A 18 1.22 -14.45 -2.84
CA VAL A 18 0.44 -13.23 -2.62
C VAL A 18 1.33 -11.97 -2.61
N GLY A 19 2.54 -12.03 -2.07
CA GLY A 19 3.43 -10.86 -2.06
C GLY A 19 3.89 -10.48 -3.47
N ARG A 20 4.22 -11.47 -4.30
CA ARG A 20 4.61 -11.25 -5.70
C ARG A 20 3.44 -10.72 -6.51
N TYR A 21 2.27 -11.37 -6.36
CA TYR A 21 1.02 -10.92 -7.00
C TYR A 21 0.69 -9.47 -6.64
N SER A 22 0.71 -9.12 -5.35
CA SER A 22 0.38 -7.78 -4.87
C SER A 22 1.30 -6.73 -5.50
N ARG A 23 2.61 -7.01 -5.54
CA ARG A 23 3.60 -6.14 -6.19
C ARG A 23 3.32 -5.97 -7.69
N GLU A 24 3.16 -7.08 -8.41
CA GLU A 24 2.96 -7.04 -9.86
C GLU A 24 1.66 -6.30 -10.21
N LEU A 25 0.61 -6.48 -9.39
CA LEU A 25 -0.65 -5.76 -9.55
C LEU A 25 -0.51 -4.26 -9.28
N ILE A 26 0.18 -3.86 -8.21
CA ILE A 26 0.44 -2.43 -7.92
C ILE A 26 1.17 -1.77 -9.09
N VAL A 27 2.23 -2.42 -9.60
CA VAL A 27 3.00 -1.90 -10.74
C VAL A 27 2.14 -1.83 -12.00
N ALA A 28 1.33 -2.85 -12.27
CA ALA A 28 0.44 -2.87 -13.44
C ALA A 28 -0.60 -1.75 -13.37
N MET A 29 -1.26 -1.55 -12.22
CA MET A 29 -2.23 -0.48 -12.02
C MET A 29 -1.59 0.90 -12.17
N ALA A 30 -0.41 1.11 -11.58
CA ALA A 30 0.32 2.37 -11.69
C ALA A 30 0.70 2.70 -13.14
N ARG A 31 1.02 1.69 -13.97
CA ARG A 31 1.33 1.89 -15.39
C ARG A 31 0.09 2.08 -16.25
N ALA A 32 -1.01 1.40 -15.93
CA ALA A 32 -2.24 1.39 -16.72
C ALA A 32 -3.18 2.56 -16.41
N SER A 33 -2.87 3.37 -15.40
CA SER A 33 -3.77 4.43 -14.92
C SER A 33 -3.05 5.78 -14.76
N GLN A 34 -3.81 6.86 -14.94
CA GLN A 34 -3.42 8.23 -14.61
C GLN A 34 -3.69 8.58 -13.13
N HIS A 35 -4.19 7.62 -12.33
CA HIS A 35 -4.42 7.82 -10.90
C HIS A 35 -3.11 7.89 -10.12
N ARG A 36 -3.17 8.57 -8.97
CA ARG A 36 -2.09 8.59 -7.98
C ARG A 36 -2.36 7.48 -6.97
N PHE A 37 -1.32 6.76 -6.60
CA PHE A 37 -1.42 5.68 -5.63
C PHE A 37 -0.53 5.98 -4.43
N ARG A 38 -1.09 5.92 -3.23
CA ARG A 38 -0.32 6.01 -1.98
C ARG A 38 -0.15 4.61 -1.41
N LEU A 39 1.08 4.15 -1.35
CA LEU A 39 1.44 2.82 -0.85
C LEU A 39 1.71 2.91 0.65
N TYR A 40 0.84 2.30 1.45
CA TYR A 40 1.00 2.21 2.90
C TYR A 40 1.81 0.98 3.26
N VAL A 41 2.87 1.18 4.03
CA VAL A 41 3.75 0.12 4.50
C VAL A 41 4.04 0.29 5.99
N ASN A 42 4.48 -0.79 6.64
CA ASN A 42 4.86 -0.78 8.05
C ASN A 42 6.36 -1.05 8.20
N GLY A 43 7.15 0.01 8.32
CA GLY A 43 8.59 -0.05 8.57
C GLY A 43 9.39 -0.60 7.40
N ALA A 44 9.05 -0.21 6.17
CA ALA A 44 9.73 -0.69 4.96
C ALA A 44 10.22 0.45 4.07
N SER A 45 11.47 0.36 3.64
CA SER A 45 12.06 1.29 2.67
C SER A 45 11.50 1.06 1.26
N ALA A 46 11.34 2.14 0.50
CA ALA A 46 10.84 2.09 -0.88
C ALA A 46 11.78 1.28 -1.79
N PRO A 47 11.31 0.15 -2.37
CA PRO A 47 12.08 -0.64 -3.32
C PRO A 47 12.13 0.04 -4.70
N ALA A 48 13.02 -0.42 -5.57
CA ALA A 48 13.21 0.17 -6.90
C ALA A 48 11.94 0.23 -7.75
N TRP A 49 11.04 -0.76 -7.62
CA TRP A 49 9.79 -0.80 -8.38
C TRP A 49 8.76 0.25 -7.93
N ALA A 50 8.93 0.83 -6.73
CA ALA A 50 8.02 1.83 -6.18
C ALA A 50 8.38 3.27 -6.60
N ARG A 51 9.29 3.46 -7.57
CA ARG A 51 9.77 4.78 -8.04
C ARG A 51 9.02 5.31 -9.26
N LEU A 52 7.81 4.80 -9.53
CA LEU A 52 6.99 5.34 -10.62
C LEU A 52 6.42 6.71 -10.22
N ALA A 53 6.25 7.61 -11.18
CA ALA A 53 5.90 9.01 -10.92
C ALA A 53 4.56 9.22 -10.20
N ASN A 54 3.64 8.26 -10.32
CA ASN A 54 2.32 8.29 -9.69
C ASN A 54 2.23 7.38 -8.44
N LEU A 55 3.35 6.87 -7.95
CA LEU A 55 3.44 6.14 -6.68
C LEU A 55 4.00 7.06 -5.58
N GLU A 56 3.26 7.19 -4.50
CA GLU A 56 3.65 7.90 -3.29
C GLU A 56 3.91 6.87 -2.19
N TRP A 57 5.10 6.89 -1.60
CA TRP A 57 5.47 5.97 -0.54
C TRP A 57 5.12 6.54 0.83
N CYS A 58 4.29 5.83 1.60
CA CYS A 58 3.89 6.24 2.93
C CYS A 58 4.28 5.14 3.93
N ASP A 59 5.41 5.35 4.60
CA ASP A 59 5.87 4.47 5.68
C ASP A 59 5.23 4.88 7.01
N LEU A 60 4.48 3.95 7.61
CA LEU A 60 3.76 4.12 8.85
C LEU A 60 4.22 3.06 9.86
N PRO A 61 5.46 3.16 10.39
CA PRO A 61 6.01 2.18 11.31
C PRO A 61 5.14 2.11 12.59
N PHE A 62 4.62 0.92 12.89
CA PHE A 62 3.84 0.69 14.09
C PHE A 62 3.96 -0.78 14.56
N PRO A 63 4.29 -1.02 15.85
CA PRO A 63 4.78 -2.32 16.29
C PRO A 63 3.72 -3.44 16.33
N ARG A 64 2.43 -3.13 16.55
CA ARG A 64 1.32 -4.11 16.57
C ARG A 64 0.00 -3.46 16.12
N LEU A 65 -0.92 -4.22 15.52
CA LEU A 65 -2.25 -3.72 15.08
C LEU A 65 -2.20 -2.52 14.11
N TRP A 66 -1.13 -2.40 13.32
CA TRP A 66 -0.93 -1.26 12.42
C TRP A 66 -2.09 -1.11 11.41
N THR A 67 -2.60 -2.21 10.84
CA THR A 67 -3.72 -2.19 9.88
C THR A 67 -5.02 -1.67 10.50
N HIS A 68 -5.30 -1.96 11.77
CA HIS A 68 -6.55 -1.55 12.43
C HIS A 68 -6.48 -0.20 13.14
N VAL A 69 -5.29 0.20 13.59
CA VAL A 69 -5.11 1.43 14.37
C VAL A 69 -4.45 2.51 13.52
N ARG A 70 -3.24 2.24 13.04
CA ARG A 70 -2.42 3.26 12.36
C ARG A 70 -2.91 3.57 10.95
N LEU A 71 -3.26 2.53 10.18
CA LEU A 71 -3.80 2.69 8.84
C LEU A 71 -5.19 3.33 8.89
N SER A 72 -6.09 2.85 9.77
CA SER A 72 -7.41 3.48 9.96
C SER A 72 -7.31 4.94 10.39
N TRP A 73 -6.38 5.29 11.28
CA TRP A 73 -6.11 6.68 11.66
C TRP A 73 -5.63 7.54 10.48
N GLU A 74 -4.75 7.01 9.63
CA GLU A 74 -4.29 7.72 8.44
C GLU A 74 -5.43 7.89 7.42
N MET A 75 -6.32 6.89 7.29
CA MET A 75 -7.52 7.01 6.44
C MET A 75 -8.47 8.10 6.97
N LEU A 76 -8.56 8.31 8.28
CA LEU A 76 -9.38 9.37 8.86
C LEU A 76 -8.75 10.77 8.67
N ARG A 77 -7.41 10.89 8.77
CA ARG A 77 -6.72 12.19 8.67
C ARG A 77 -6.45 12.64 7.25
N GLN A 78 -6.09 11.71 6.38
CA GLN A 78 -5.75 11.96 4.99
C GLN A 78 -6.42 10.91 4.10
N PRO A 79 -7.78 10.92 4.05
CA PRO A 79 -8.53 9.90 3.34
C PRO A 79 -8.14 9.88 1.86
N PRO A 80 -7.72 8.71 1.32
CA PRO A 80 -7.75 8.51 -0.12
C PRO A 80 -9.21 8.42 -0.60
N GLU A 81 -9.43 8.61 -1.89
CA GLU A 81 -10.77 8.47 -2.49
C GLU A 81 -11.21 7.00 -2.55
N ALA A 82 -10.26 6.06 -2.55
CA ALA A 82 -10.51 4.63 -2.46
C ALA A 82 -9.35 3.92 -1.75
N LEU A 83 -9.64 2.82 -1.05
CA LEU A 83 -8.61 1.93 -0.47
C LEU A 83 -8.63 0.59 -1.21
N PHE A 84 -7.48 0.18 -1.71
CA PHE A 84 -7.26 -1.11 -2.34
C PHE A 84 -6.40 -2.00 -1.44
N VAL A 85 -6.90 -3.19 -1.10
CA VAL A 85 -6.23 -4.16 -0.22
C VAL A 85 -6.00 -5.45 -1.00
N PRO A 86 -4.83 -5.64 -1.64
CA PRO A 86 -4.58 -6.80 -2.52
C PRO A 86 -4.46 -8.14 -1.79
N ALA A 87 -4.30 -8.12 -0.46
CA ALA A 87 -4.08 -9.32 0.34
C ALA A 87 -4.78 -9.21 1.69
N HIS A 88 -5.59 -10.23 2.04
CA HIS A 88 -6.51 -10.25 3.19
C HIS A 88 -5.91 -9.70 4.50
N VAL A 89 -6.34 -8.49 4.89
CA VAL A 89 -7.34 -8.16 5.94
C VAL A 89 -7.87 -6.76 5.60
N ALA A 90 -9.18 -6.60 5.37
CA ALA A 90 -9.76 -5.27 5.22
C ALA A 90 -9.71 -4.55 6.59
N PRO A 91 -9.25 -3.30 6.68
CA PRO A 91 -9.31 -2.55 7.93
C PRO A 91 -10.77 -2.40 8.37
N LEU A 92 -10.99 -2.46 9.69
CA LEU A 92 -12.27 -2.11 10.30
C LEU A 92 -12.37 -0.58 10.22
N ALA A 93 -13.17 -0.09 9.28
CA ALA A 93 -13.51 1.31 9.15
C ALA A 93 -14.38 1.78 10.32
#